data_AF-A0A2D7VYC5-F1
#
_entry.id   AF-A0A2D7VYC5-F1
#
_cell.length_a   1.000
_cell.length_b   1.000
_cell.length_c   1.000
_cell.angle_alpha   90.00
_cell.angle_beta   90.00
_cell.angle_gamma   90.00
#
_symmetry.space_group_name_H-M   'P 1'
#
loop_
_entity.id
_entity.type
_entity.pdbx_description
1 polymer ?
#
loop_
_entity_poly.entity_id
_entity_poly.type
_entity_poly.pdbx_seq_one_letter_code
_entity_poly.pdbx_strand_id
1 'polypeptide(L)'
;MSKRLLDYDPITRTQTWHEYDEVNNVTTIAEVQDVEPALNLNKAVQNYDVGGAKGLNEYSKQGIKNDWWHVASIPNSVIIKWKKEKGIDIFNKNQWNEVKKLLNDSEYAYLRTGTGRV
;
A
#
# COMPACT_ATOMS: atom_id res chain seq x y z
N MET A 1 16.67 -23.71 13.57
CA MET A 1 15.48 -22.87 13.32
C MET A 1 14.61 -23.56 12.29
N SER A 2 13.35 -23.86 12.62
CA SER A 2 12.39 -24.43 11.68
C SER A 2 11.40 -23.34 11.25
N LYS A 3 11.34 -23.06 9.94
CA LYS A 3 10.41 -22.09 9.37
C LYS A 3 9.30 -22.84 8.62
N ARG A 4 8.06 -22.58 8.99
CA ARG A 4 6.86 -23.24 8.45
C ARG A 4 5.87 -22.21 7.93
N LEU A 5 5.33 -22.44 6.74
CA LEU A 5 4.18 -21.69 6.24
C LEU A 5 2.93 -22.11 7.04
N LEU A 6 2.23 -21.14 7.62
CA LEU A 6 0.98 -21.35 8.33
C LEU A 6 -0.24 -21.12 7.42
N ASP A 7 -0.21 -20.03 6.65
CA ASP A 7 -1.35 -19.60 5.84
C ASP A 7 -0.89 -18.88 4.57
N TYR A 8 -1.74 -18.91 3.53
CA TYR A 8 -1.54 -18.22 2.27
C TYR A 8 -2.87 -17.74 1.68
N ASP A 9 -3.01 -16.42 1.53
CA ASP A 9 -4.11 -15.80 0.80
C ASP A 9 -3.72 -15.58 -0.67
N PRO A 10 -4.36 -16.28 -1.63
CA PRO A 10 -4.04 -16.15 -3.05
C PRO A 10 -4.48 -14.81 -3.68
N ILE A 11 -5.42 -14.08 -3.06
CA ILE A 11 -5.94 -12.81 -3.60
C ILE A 11 -4.96 -11.68 -3.28
N THR A 12 -4.62 -11.53 -2.01
CA THR A 12 -3.68 -10.47 -1.57
C THR A 12 -2.22 -10.90 -1.65
N ARG A 13 -1.98 -12.19 -1.95
CA ARG A 13 -0.66 -12.85 -1.97
C ARG A 13 0.11 -12.70 -0.66
N THR A 14 -0.63 -12.76 0.44
CA THR A 14 -0.08 -12.64 1.78
C THR A 14 0.21 -14.03 2.34
N GLN A 15 1.40 -14.21 2.92
CA GLN A 15 1.88 -15.44 3.53
C GLN A 15 2.14 -15.19 5.01
N THR A 16 1.67 -16.10 5.85
CA THR A 16 1.98 -16.09 7.29
C THR A 16 2.95 -17.21 7.60
N TRP A 17 4.11 -16.87 8.14
CA TRP A 17 5.18 -17.79 8.50
C TRP A 17 5.32 -17.88 10.01
N HIS A 18 5.51 -19.10 10.50
CA HIS A 18 5.87 -19.39 11.87
C HIS A 18 7.32 -19.86 11.93
N GLU A 19 8.07 -19.26 12.83
CA GLU A 19 9.44 -19.64 13.14
C GLU A 19 9.59 -19.78 14.65
N TYR A 20 10.19 -20.90 15.07
CA TYR A 20 10.53 -21.15 16.46
C TYR A 20 12.04 -21.29 16.62
N ASP A 21 12.59 -20.48 17.51
CA ASP A 21 13.99 -20.52 17.92
C ASP A 21 14.08 -21.21 19.29
N GLU A 22 14.55 -22.46 19.28
CA GLU A 22 14.73 -23.30 20.47
C GLU A 22 15.80 -22.76 21.43
N VAL A 23 16.81 -22.04 20.94
CA VAL A 23 17.91 -21.53 21.76
C VAL A 23 17.45 -20.36 22.61
N ASN A 24 16.70 -19.44 21.98
CA ASN A 24 16.19 -18.24 22.64
C ASN A 24 14.78 -18.40 23.21
N ASN A 25 14.12 -19.54 22.96
CA ASN A 25 12.73 -19.81 23.33
C ASN A 25 11.75 -18.74 22.78
N VAL A 26 11.98 -18.30 21.54
CA VAL A 26 11.21 -17.25 20.88
C VAL A 26 10.38 -17.83 19.74
N THR A 27 9.09 -17.49 19.73
CA THR A 27 8.19 -17.75 18.60
C THR A 27 7.99 -16.46 17.82
N THR A 28 8.24 -16.50 16.51
CA THR A 28 8.02 -15.39 15.59
C THR A 28 6.93 -15.73 14.58
N ILE A 29 5.93 -14.85 14.48
CA ILE A 29 4.94 -14.85 13.40
C ILE A 29 5.27 -13.71 12.45
N ALA A 30 5.62 -14.05 11.21
CA ALA A 30 5.95 -13.08 10.18
C ALA A 30 4.88 -13.09 9.09
N GLU A 31 4.37 -11.92 8.74
CA GLU A 31 3.43 -11.73 7.63
C GLU A 31 4.18 -11.08 6.46
N VAL A 32 4.15 -11.72 5.29
CA VAL A 32 4.90 -11.31 4.10
C VAL A 32 3.93 -11.23 2.93
N GLN A 33 3.88 -10.08 2.26
CA GLN A 33 2.99 -9.86 1.12
C GLN A 33 3.79 -9.59 -0.15
N ASP A 34 3.43 -10.25 -1.24
CA ASP A 34 3.87 -9.85 -2.59
C ASP A 34 3.08 -8.61 -3.04
N VAL A 35 3.73 -7.45 -2.94
CA VAL A 35 3.13 -6.14 -3.29
C VAL A 35 3.31 -5.77 -4.76
N GLU A 36 4.11 -6.52 -5.51
CA GLU A 36 4.47 -6.18 -6.89
C GLU A 36 3.25 -6.03 -7.82
N PRO A 37 2.24 -6.93 -7.78
CA PRO A 37 1.05 -6.80 -8.62
C PRO A 37 0.26 -5.52 -8.36
N ALA A 38 0.10 -5.17 -7.08
CA ALA A 38 -0.62 -3.95 -6.68
C ALA A 38 0.13 -2.70 -7.15
N LEU A 39 1.47 -2.67 -6.98
CA LEU A 39 2.29 -1.56 -7.46
C LEU A 39 2.31 -1.46 -8.98
N ASN A 40 2.36 -2.58 -9.70
CA ASN A 40 2.33 -2.59 -11.16
C ASN A 40 1.00 -2.08 -11.70
N LEU A 41 -0.12 -2.45 -11.07
CA LEU A 41 -1.44 -1.89 -11.40
C LEU A 41 -1.48 -0.38 -11.16
N ASN A 42 -1.02 0.07 -9.99
CA ASN A 42 -0.99 1.51 -9.68
C ASN A 42 -0.15 2.31 -10.69
N LYS A 43 1.03 1.80 -11.05
CA LYS A 43 1.90 2.41 -12.08
C LYS A 43 1.21 2.46 -13.44
N ALA A 44 0.54 1.38 -13.83
CA ALA A 44 -0.19 1.32 -15.10
C ALA A 44 -1.31 2.38 -15.14
N VAL A 45 -2.09 2.52 -14.06
CA VAL A 45 -3.12 3.56 -13.94
C VAL A 45 -2.48 4.94 -13.91
N GLN A 46 -1.41 5.13 -13.14
CA GLN A 46 -0.69 6.41 -13.04
C GLN A 46 -0.20 6.92 -14.40
N ASN A 47 0.23 6.01 -15.29
CA ASN A 47 0.69 6.32 -16.64
C ASN A 47 -0.42 6.37 -17.71
N TYR A 48 -1.68 6.13 -17.34
CA TYR A 48 -2.80 6.12 -18.28
C TYR A 48 -3.12 7.53 -18.79
N ASP A 49 -2.79 7.81 -20.05
CA ASP A 49 -3.07 9.09 -20.74
C ASP A 49 -2.55 10.32 -19.95
N VAL A 50 -1.24 10.31 -19.71
CA VAL A 50 -0.51 11.33 -18.96
C VAL A 50 -0.26 12.59 -19.79
N GLY A 51 -1.02 13.65 -19.53
CA GLY A 51 -0.82 14.95 -20.21
C GLY A 51 -1.66 16.12 -19.68
N GLY A 52 -2.38 15.92 -18.57
CA GLY A 52 -3.31 16.93 -18.03
C GLY A 52 -2.66 17.99 -17.14
N ALA A 53 -3.28 19.18 -17.08
CA ALA A 53 -2.93 20.22 -16.12
C ALA A 53 -2.93 19.68 -14.67
N LYS A 54 -1.93 20.11 -13.87
CA LYS A 54 -1.71 19.71 -12.46
C LYS A 54 -1.27 18.25 -12.21
N GLY A 55 -0.86 17.52 -13.25
CA GLY A 55 -0.41 16.12 -13.10
C GLY A 55 -1.56 15.15 -12.84
N LEU A 56 -2.79 15.47 -13.25
CA LEU A 56 -3.89 14.52 -13.17
C LEU A 56 -3.96 13.74 -14.49
N ASN A 57 -3.87 12.42 -14.39
CA ASN A 57 -4.15 11.51 -15.50
C ASN A 57 -5.65 11.47 -15.81
N GLU A 58 -6.02 10.91 -16.96
CA GLU A 58 -7.42 10.88 -17.40
C GLU A 58 -8.32 10.10 -16.44
N TYR A 59 -7.81 8.99 -15.87
CA TYR A 59 -8.50 8.20 -14.85
C TYR A 59 -8.91 9.05 -13.64
N SER A 60 -7.99 9.87 -13.11
CA SER A 60 -8.28 10.76 -11.97
C SER A 60 -9.29 11.85 -12.34
N LYS A 61 -9.18 12.44 -13.54
CA LYS A 61 -10.13 13.48 -14.00
C LYS A 61 -11.54 12.93 -14.12
N GLN A 62 -11.70 11.73 -14.69
CA GLN A 62 -13.00 11.06 -14.81
C GLN A 62 -13.59 10.74 -13.43
N GLY A 63 -12.78 10.23 -12.51
CA GLY A 63 -13.20 10.00 -11.13
C GLY A 63 -13.71 11.27 -10.45
N ILE A 64 -12.95 12.37 -10.55
CA ILE A 64 -13.34 13.68 -9.98
C ILE A 64 -14.64 14.19 -10.62
N LYS A 65 -14.80 14.05 -11.94
CA LYS A 65 -16.02 14.45 -12.66
C LYS A 65 -17.25 13.65 -12.22
N ASN A 66 -17.05 12.41 -11.80
CA ASN A 66 -18.08 11.50 -11.31
C ASN A 66 -18.19 11.51 -9.77
N ASP A 67 -17.70 12.57 -9.11
CA ASP A 67 -17.71 12.75 -7.64
C ASP A 67 -16.98 11.65 -6.82
N TRP A 68 -16.18 10.78 -7.46
CA TRP A 68 -15.43 9.73 -6.79
C TRP A 68 -14.00 9.63 -7.32
N TRP A 69 -13.06 10.24 -6.60
CA TRP A 69 -11.65 10.15 -6.95
C TRP A 69 -10.96 8.96 -6.25
N HIS A 70 -10.55 7.96 -7.02
CA HIS A 70 -9.67 6.89 -6.53
C HIS A 70 -8.22 7.37 -6.51
N VAL A 71 -7.74 7.71 -5.31
CA VAL A 71 -6.44 8.35 -5.06
C VAL A 71 -5.26 7.37 -5.05
N ALA A 72 -5.45 6.21 -4.41
CA ALA A 72 -4.38 5.25 -4.14
C ALA A 72 -4.96 3.88 -3.82
N SER A 73 -4.21 2.83 -4.16
CA SER A 73 -4.43 1.47 -3.67
C SER A 73 -3.20 1.04 -2.87
N ILE A 74 -3.39 0.76 -1.57
CA ILE A 74 -2.31 0.54 -0.61
C ILE A 74 -2.33 -0.92 -0.17
N PRO A 75 -1.21 -1.68 -0.33
CA PRO A 75 -1.13 -3.05 0.16
C PRO A 75 -1.20 -3.13 1.70
N ASN A 76 -1.79 -4.21 2.23
CA ASN A 76 -1.95 -4.43 3.67
C ASN A 76 -0.63 -4.39 4.44
N SER A 77 0.42 -4.98 3.88
CA SER A 77 1.76 -4.93 4.48
C SER A 77 2.26 -3.49 4.70
N VAL A 78 1.97 -2.57 3.77
CA VAL A 78 2.33 -1.15 3.89
C VAL A 78 1.46 -0.43 4.93
N ILE A 79 0.17 -0.76 5.00
CA ILE A 79 -0.73 -0.24 6.05
C ILE A 79 -0.21 -0.61 7.43
N ILE A 80 0.16 -1.88 7.62
CA ILE A 80 0.74 -2.37 8.88
C ILE A 80 2.09 -1.69 9.16
N LYS A 81 2.94 -1.51 8.15
CA LYS A 81 4.22 -0.80 8.27
C LYS A 81 4.01 0.63 8.77
N TRP A 82 3.11 1.39 8.17
CA TRP A 82 2.82 2.76 8.60
C TRP A 82 2.28 2.83 10.02
N LYS A 83 1.40 1.89 10.39
CA LYS A 83 0.85 1.82 11.74
C LYS A 83 1.92 1.49 12.79
N LYS A 84 2.81 0.53 12.51
CA LYS A 84 3.86 0.09 13.45
C LYS A 84 5.04 1.07 13.55
N GLU A 85 5.54 1.54 12.41
CA GLU A 85 6.77 2.33 12.36
C GLU A 85 6.52 3.84 12.52
N LYS A 86 5.40 4.34 11.98
CA LYS A 86 5.09 5.78 11.95
C LYS A 86 3.91 6.17 12.84
N GLY A 87 3.19 5.21 13.41
CA GLY A 87 1.99 5.47 14.24
C GLY A 87 0.80 6.01 13.45
N ILE A 88 0.79 5.86 12.13
CA ILE A 88 -0.25 6.40 11.24
C ILE A 88 -1.25 5.31 10.90
N ASP A 89 -2.50 5.50 11.31
CA ASP A 89 -3.60 4.59 10.98
C ASP A 89 -4.45 5.16 9.83
N ILE A 90 -4.49 4.45 8.70
CA ILE A 90 -5.23 4.89 7.50
C ILE A 90 -6.73 4.93 7.73
N PHE A 91 -7.23 4.10 8.66
CA PHE A 91 -8.65 4.00 8.95
C PHE A 91 -9.11 5.08 9.94
N ASN A 92 -8.16 5.80 10.57
CA ASN A 92 -8.43 6.94 11.41
C ASN A 92 -8.59 8.23 10.59
N LYS A 93 -9.83 8.71 10.47
CA LYS A 93 -10.17 9.94 9.72
C LYS A 93 -9.39 11.17 10.19
N ASN A 94 -9.00 11.23 11.47
CA ASN A 94 -8.25 12.37 12.01
C ASN A 94 -6.80 12.42 11.52
N GLN A 95 -6.26 11.29 11.05
CA GLN A 95 -4.89 11.17 10.53
C GLN A 95 -4.82 11.29 9.00
N TRP A 96 -5.92 11.63 8.34
CA TRP A 96 -5.95 11.72 6.87
C TRP A 96 -4.92 12.69 6.30
N ASN A 97 -4.63 13.79 7.01
CA ASN A 97 -3.59 14.74 6.61
C ASN A 97 -2.18 14.12 6.65
N GLU A 98 -1.91 13.17 7.55
CA GLU A 98 -0.64 12.46 7.64
C GLU A 98 -0.52 11.42 6.52
N VAL A 99 -1.61 10.70 6.24
CA VAL A 99 -1.70 9.75 5.11
C VAL A 99 -1.42 10.46 3.78
N LYS A 100 -2.00 11.65 3.56
CA LYS A 100 -1.71 12.46 2.38
C LYS A 100 -0.23 12.84 2.26
N LYS A 101 0.43 13.18 3.37
CA LYS A 101 1.87 13.48 3.36
C LYS A 101 2.68 12.26 2.93
N LEU A 102 2.35 11.07 3.44
CA LEU A 102 2.99 9.82 3.04
C LEU A 102 2.76 9.51 1.56
N LEU A 103 1.54 9.64 1.06
CA LEU A 103 1.25 9.40 -0.36
C LEU A 103 1.98 10.37 -1.30
N ASN A 104 2.26 11.58 -0.82
CA ASN A 104 3.01 12.60 -1.55
C ASN A 104 4.54 12.46 -1.40
N ASP A 105 5.02 11.55 -0.56
CA ASP A 105 6.43 11.21 -0.40
C ASP A 105 6.94 10.40 -1.61
N SER A 106 8.22 10.56 -1.97
CA SER A 106 8.84 9.81 -3.06
C SER A 106 8.94 8.32 -2.75
N GLU A 107 9.09 7.93 -1.47
CA GLU A 107 9.16 6.52 -1.04
C GLU A 107 7.87 5.76 -1.41
N TYR A 108 6.72 6.44 -1.33
CA TYR A 108 5.39 5.84 -1.51
C TYR A 108 4.69 6.33 -2.78
N ALA A 109 5.41 6.97 -3.71
CA ALA A 109 4.82 7.59 -4.89
C ALA A 109 4.03 6.60 -5.79
N TYR A 110 4.44 5.33 -5.82
CA TYR A 110 3.78 4.27 -6.59
C TYR A 110 2.56 3.63 -5.90
N LEU A 111 2.20 4.10 -4.70
CA LEU A 111 0.91 3.77 -4.10
C LEU A 111 -0.22 4.60 -4.72
N ARG A 112 0.10 5.78 -5.27
CA ARG A 112 -0.86 6.66 -5.93
C ARG A 112 -1.19 6.16 -7.34
N THR A 113 -2.45 6.31 -7.72
CA THR A 113 -2.99 5.99 -9.04
C THR A 113 -2.95 7.17 -10.00
N GLY A 114 -2.44 8.32 -9.58
CA GLY A 114 -2.24 9.52 -10.40
C GLY A 114 -0.90 10.20 -10.10
N THR A 115 -0.45 11.09 -10.98
CA THR A 115 0.81 11.82 -10.78
C THR A 115 0.65 13.07 -9.90
N GLY A 116 -0.59 13.55 -9.75
CA GLY A 116 -0.95 14.75 -8.99
C GLY A 116 -0.88 14.55 -7.47
N ARG A 117 -0.58 15.64 -6.76
CA ARG A 117 -0.52 15.66 -5.29
C ARG A 117 -1.93 15.61 -4.69
N VAL A 118 -2.05 14.95 -3.53
CA VAL A 118 -3.31 14.72 -2.78
C VAL A 118 -3.45 15.68 -1.60
#